data_AF-A0A952NDP9-F1
#
_entry.id   AF-A0A952NDP9-F1
#
_cell.length_a   1.000
_cell.length_b   1.000
_cell.length_c   1.000
_cell.angle_alpha   90.00
_cell.angle_beta   90.00
_cell.angle_gamma   90.00
#
_symmetry.space_group_name_H-M   'P 1'
#
loop_
_entity.id
_entity.type
_entity.pdbx_description
1 polymer ?
#
loop_
_entity_poly.entity_id
_entity_poly.type
_entity_poly.pdbx_seq_one_letter_code
_entity_poly.pdbx_strand_id
1 'polypeptide(L)'
;MKKTLLALMMFAGAQASAATTILDCNLIQGDLQQVVVVENGGAYVLRELTNYGRWFERALTAQEVKSQKINLYAEFGKATLTKTRSGWFFEATGSVGHDRGYADCR
;
A
#
# COMPACT_ATOMS: atom_id res chain seq x y z
N MET A 1 1.88 35.62 -51.39
CA MET A 1 1.95 34.15 -51.18
C MET A 1 2.53 33.90 -49.80
N LYS A 2 1.72 33.33 -48.90
CA LYS A 2 2.02 33.10 -47.47
C LYS A 2 3.11 32.03 -47.32
N LYS A 3 4.16 32.31 -46.53
CA LYS A 3 5.08 31.29 -46.01
C LYS A 3 4.66 30.94 -44.60
N THR A 4 4.06 29.76 -44.46
CA THR A 4 3.61 29.18 -43.19
C THR A 4 4.84 28.72 -42.40
N LEU A 5 5.09 29.31 -41.24
CA LEU A 5 6.06 28.84 -40.26
C LEU A 5 5.42 27.71 -39.44
N LEU A 6 6.02 26.52 -39.49
CA LEU A 6 5.63 25.34 -38.73
C LEU A 6 5.93 25.54 -37.24
N ALA A 7 4.92 25.35 -36.40
CA ALA A 7 5.03 25.40 -34.95
C ALA A 7 5.77 24.15 -34.41
N LEU A 8 6.82 24.39 -33.63
CA LEU A 8 7.57 23.36 -32.90
C LEU A 8 6.74 22.96 -31.66
N MET A 9 6.00 21.85 -31.73
CA MET A 9 5.31 21.29 -30.57
C MET A 9 6.33 20.60 -29.66
N MET A 10 6.61 21.21 -28.50
CA MET A 10 7.35 20.57 -27.42
C MET A 10 6.46 19.47 -26.81
N PHE A 11 6.74 18.21 -27.13
CA PHE A 11 6.22 17.07 -26.38
C PHE A 11 6.96 17.01 -25.04
N ALA A 12 6.38 17.59 -24.00
CA ALA A 12 6.77 17.32 -22.63
C ALA A 12 6.47 15.84 -22.35
N GLY A 13 7.50 14.99 -22.41
CA GLY A 13 7.40 13.59 -22.06
C GLY A 13 6.99 13.49 -20.60
N ALA A 14 5.75 13.06 -20.34
CA ALA A 14 5.36 12.54 -19.04
C ALA A 14 6.17 11.26 -18.82
N GLN A 15 7.29 11.36 -18.11
CA GLN A 15 8.07 10.21 -17.70
C GLN A 15 7.20 9.41 -16.72
N ALA A 16 6.58 8.33 -17.21
CA ALA A 16 5.81 7.43 -16.37
C ALA A 16 6.75 6.85 -15.31
N SER A 17 6.57 7.25 -14.05
CA SER A 17 7.29 6.68 -12.93
C SER A 17 6.86 5.21 -12.81
N ALA A 18 7.82 4.28 -12.83
CA ALA A 18 7.51 2.86 -12.67
C ALA A 18 7.04 2.60 -11.24
N ALA A 19 5.90 1.94 -11.11
CA ALA A 19 5.38 1.55 -9.81
C ALA A 19 6.35 0.57 -9.12
N THR A 20 6.72 0.83 -7.87
CA THR A 20 7.67 0.03 -7.08
C THR A 20 6.97 -0.53 -5.86
N THR A 21 7.05 -1.85 -5.65
CA THR A 21 6.59 -2.47 -4.40
C THR A 21 7.58 -2.19 -3.29
N ILE A 22 7.12 -1.57 -2.21
CA ILE A 22 7.95 -1.20 -1.05
C ILE A 22 7.61 -2.00 0.21
N LEU A 23 6.49 -2.71 0.19
CA LEU A 23 6.08 -3.63 1.23
C LEU A 23 5.30 -4.77 0.60
N ASP A 24 5.60 -5.99 0.99
CA ASP A 24 4.83 -7.17 0.63
C ASP A 24 4.91 -8.17 1.78
N CYS A 25 3.78 -8.37 2.47
CA CYS A 25 3.70 -9.14 3.69
C CYS A 25 2.52 -10.11 3.69
N ASN A 26 2.73 -11.32 4.16
CA ASN A 26 1.66 -12.25 4.56
C ASN A 26 1.40 -12.13 6.06
N LEU A 27 0.13 -12.09 6.47
CA LEU A 27 -0.25 -11.97 7.89
C LEU A 27 -0.55 -13.33 8.51
N ILE A 28 -0.37 -13.45 9.83
CA ILE A 28 -0.52 -14.73 10.57
C ILE A 28 -1.94 -15.30 10.55
N GLN A 29 -2.94 -14.48 10.24
CA GLN A 29 -4.35 -14.90 10.07
C GLN A 29 -4.54 -15.91 8.91
N GLY A 30 -3.46 -16.25 8.19
CA GLY A 30 -3.38 -17.36 7.24
C GLY A 30 -2.77 -16.90 5.94
N ASP A 31 -2.34 -17.86 5.11
CA ASP A 31 -1.77 -17.65 3.76
C ASP A 31 -2.73 -16.92 2.79
N LEU A 32 -3.90 -16.49 3.26
CA LEU A 32 -4.91 -15.76 2.52
C LEU A 32 -4.93 -14.25 2.80
N GLN A 33 -4.30 -13.75 3.87
CA GLN A 33 -4.24 -12.29 4.10
C GLN A 33 -2.88 -11.73 3.72
N GLN A 34 -2.86 -10.87 2.70
CA GLN A 34 -1.64 -10.27 2.14
C GLN A 34 -1.75 -8.75 2.15
N VAL A 35 -0.67 -8.06 2.48
CA VAL A 35 -0.55 -6.60 2.48
C VAL A 35 0.58 -6.20 1.55
N VAL A 36 0.26 -5.43 0.52
CA VAL A 36 1.22 -4.88 -0.44
C VAL A 36 1.12 -3.36 -0.44
N VAL A 37 2.27 -2.68 -0.41
CA VAL A 37 2.35 -1.23 -0.62
C VAL A 37 3.16 -0.94 -1.87
N VAL A 38 2.55 -0.18 -2.77
CA VAL A 38 3.16 0.24 -4.04
C VAL A 38 3.35 1.75 -4.01
N GLU A 39 4.56 2.20 -4.31
CA GLU A 39 4.89 3.59 -4.62
C GLU A 39 4.77 3.82 -6.12
N ASN A 40 4.08 4.87 -6.54
CA ASN A 40 3.98 5.29 -7.94
C ASN A 40 4.07 6.81 -8.02
N GLY A 41 5.19 7.34 -8.51
CA GLY A 41 5.37 8.77 -8.71
C GLY A 41 5.20 9.61 -7.43
N GLY A 42 5.63 9.07 -6.28
CA GLY A 42 5.50 9.72 -4.96
C GLY A 42 4.14 9.55 -4.27
N ALA A 43 3.19 8.86 -4.90
CA ALA A 43 1.96 8.40 -4.26
C ALA A 43 2.11 6.96 -3.75
N TYR A 44 1.45 6.64 -2.64
CA TYR A 44 1.48 5.30 -2.05
C TYR A 44 0.09 4.67 -2.06
N VAL A 45 0.00 3.43 -2.49
CA VAL A 45 -1.24 2.66 -2.51
C VAL A 45 -1.07 1.41 -1.67
N LEU A 46 -1.98 1.22 -0.72
CA LEU A 46 -2.17 -0.04 -0.01
C LEU A 46 -3.05 -0.95 -0.86
N ARG A 47 -2.64 -2.20 -1.01
CA ARG A 47 -3.44 -3.29 -1.57
C ARG A 47 -3.46 -4.41 -0.54
N GLU A 48 -4.63 -4.76 -0.05
CA GLU A 48 -4.81 -5.78 0.96
C GLU A 48 -5.73 -6.88 0.44
N LEU A 49 -5.25 -8.11 0.43
CA LEU A 49 -6.12 -9.28 0.31
C LEU A 49 -6.62 -9.60 1.71
N THR A 50 -7.93 -9.50 1.96
CA THR A 50 -8.52 -9.83 3.26
C THR A 50 -8.57 -11.34 3.47
N ASN A 51 -8.73 -11.77 4.72
CA ASN A 51 -8.94 -13.18 5.07
C ASN A 51 -10.19 -13.82 4.42
N TYR A 52 -11.10 -13.02 3.86
CA TYR A 52 -12.25 -13.47 3.07
C TYR A 52 -11.97 -13.56 1.55
N GLY A 53 -10.72 -13.38 1.12
CA GLY A 53 -10.31 -13.47 -0.28
C GLY A 53 -10.72 -12.27 -1.14
N ARG A 54 -10.99 -11.11 -0.53
CA ARG A 54 -11.35 -9.87 -1.25
C ARG A 54 -10.17 -8.90 -1.26
N TRP A 55 -9.87 -8.33 -2.42
CA TRP A 55 -8.90 -7.24 -2.51
C TRP A 55 -9.55 -5.91 -2.12
N PHE A 56 -8.86 -5.18 -1.23
CA PHE A 56 -9.16 -3.82 -0.84
C PHE A 56 -7.98 -2.93 -1.20
N GLU A 57 -8.26 -1.82 -1.87
CA GLU A 57 -7.22 -0.86 -2.25
C GLU A 57 -7.56 0.53 -1.73
N ARG A 58 -6.56 1.23 -1.21
CA ARG A 58 -6.71 2.63 -0.81
C ARG A 58 -5.40 3.39 -0.94
N ALA A 59 -5.51 4.70 -1.11
CA ALA A 59 -4.36 5.57 -0.95
C ALA A 59 -3.85 5.54 0.50
N LEU A 60 -2.53 5.56 0.65
CA LEU A 60 -1.85 5.81 1.90
C LEU A 60 -1.45 7.27 1.98
N THR A 61 -1.55 7.82 3.18
CA THR A 61 -0.94 9.12 3.44
C THR A 61 0.57 8.98 3.57
N ALA A 62 1.31 10.03 3.23
CA ALA A 62 2.76 10.07 3.46
C ALA A 62 3.12 9.82 4.93
N GLN A 63 2.24 10.20 5.87
CA GLN A 63 2.45 10.00 7.30
C GLN A 63 2.32 8.53 7.71
N GLU A 64 1.38 7.76 7.14
CA GLU A 64 1.26 6.32 7.41
C GLU A 64 2.52 5.57 6.98
N VAL A 65 3.04 5.89 5.80
CA VAL A 65 4.28 5.30 5.27
C VAL A 65 5.48 5.71 6.14
N LYS A 66 5.63 7.00 6.43
CA LYS A 66 6.75 7.53 7.22
C LYS A 66 6.76 7.02 8.66
N SER A 67 5.59 6.92 9.29
CA SER A 67 5.47 6.38 10.66
C SER A 67 5.60 4.86 10.71
N GLN A 68 5.64 4.20 9.55
CA GLN A 68 5.65 2.75 9.41
C GLN A 68 4.52 2.08 10.20
N LYS A 69 3.36 2.74 10.20
CA LYS A 69 2.13 2.26 10.83
C LYS A 69 0.99 2.41 9.83
N ILE A 70 0.54 1.28 9.32
CA ILE A 70 -0.45 1.18 8.25
C ILE A 70 -1.75 0.68 8.86
N ASN A 71 -2.85 1.42 8.69
CA ASN A 71 -4.17 0.91 9.05
C ASN A 71 -4.64 -0.07 7.98
N LEU A 72 -5.07 -1.25 8.39
CA LEU A 72 -5.59 -2.27 7.49
C LEU A 72 -7.11 -2.21 7.45
N TYR A 73 -7.69 -2.86 6.45
CA TYR A 73 -9.13 -3.07 6.40
C TYR A 73 -9.56 -3.94 7.58
N ALA A 74 -10.59 -3.49 8.29
CA ALA A 74 -11.23 -4.25 9.34
C ALA A 74 -12.74 -4.02 9.25
N GLU A 75 -13.51 -5.09 9.03
CA GLU A 75 -14.97 -5.02 9.00
C GLU A 75 -15.52 -4.63 10.38
N PHE A 76 -14.90 -5.15 11.44
CA PHE A 76 -15.23 -4.84 12.82
C PHE A 76 -13.97 -4.47 13.61
N GLY A 77 -14.02 -3.31 14.28
CA GLY A 77 -12.93 -2.85 15.13
C GLY A 77 -11.80 -2.19 14.35
N LYS A 78 -10.55 -2.60 14.61
CA LYS A 78 -9.34 -1.98 14.05
C LYS A 78 -8.29 -3.04 13.74
N ALA A 79 -7.56 -2.86 12.64
CA ALA A 79 -6.41 -3.65 12.29
C ALA A 79 -5.25 -2.74 11.86
N THR A 80 -4.04 -3.05 12.29
CA THR A 80 -2.84 -2.28 11.94
C THR A 80 -1.64 -3.17 11.68
N LEU A 81 -0.76 -2.71 10.79
CA LEU A 81 0.55 -3.28 10.55
C LEU A 81 1.61 -2.23 10.91
N THR A 82 2.43 -2.53 11.92
CA THR A 82 3.40 -1.57 12.47
C THR A 82 4.82 -2.12 12.37
N LYS A 83 5.78 -1.35 11.84
CA LYS A 83 7.18 -1.74 11.85
C LYS A 83 7.74 -1.61 13.27
N THR A 84 8.28 -2.71 13.76
CA THR A 84 9.00 -2.79 15.03
C THR A 84 10.48 -3.08 14.75
N ARG A 85 11.31 -3.12 15.81
CA ARG A 85 12.72 -3.53 15.70
C ARG A 85 12.89 -4.95 15.17
N SER A 86 11.93 -5.84 15.43
CA SER A 86 12.00 -7.26 15.10
C SER A 86 11.37 -7.60 13.74
N GLY A 87 10.66 -6.65 13.11
CA GLY A 87 9.89 -6.92 11.91
C GLY A 87 8.56 -6.17 11.89
N TRP A 88 7.74 -6.45 10.87
CA TRP A 88 6.39 -5.92 10.82
C TRP A 88 5.47 -6.72 11.73
N PHE A 89 4.72 -6.03 12.57
CA PHE A 89 3.83 -6.62 13.56
C PHE A 89 2.39 -6.24 13.26
N PHE A 90 1.56 -7.25 13.08
CA PHE A 90 0.13 -7.15 12.90
C PHE A 90 -0.57 -7.15 14.26
N GLU A 91 -1.55 -6.27 14.42
CA GLU A 91 -2.46 -6.25 15.55
C GLU A 91 -3.87 -5.91 15.06
N ALA A 92 -4.82 -6.77 15.36
CA ALA A 92 -6.25 -6.56 15.15
C ALA A 92 -7.01 -6.71 16.47
N THR A 93 -7.97 -5.82 16.68
CA THR A 93 -8.87 -5.83 17.84
C THR A 93 -10.29 -5.66 17.32
N GLY A 94 -11.16 -6.60 17.66
CA GLY A 94 -12.57 -6.60 17.27
C GLY A 94 -13.47 -7.07 18.40
N SER A 95 -14.77 -7.10 18.13
CA SER A 95 -15.82 -7.46 19.10
C SER A 95 -15.67 -8.87 19.69
N VAL A 96 -14.95 -9.75 18.98
CA VAL A 96 -14.83 -11.18 19.28
C VAL A 96 -13.41 -11.62 19.68
N GLY A 97 -12.43 -10.71 19.69
CA GLY A 97 -11.05 -11.10 20.00
C GLY A 97 -9.97 -10.09 19.66
N HIS A 98 -8.74 -10.48 19.98
CA HIS A 98 -7.51 -9.73 19.74
C HIS A 98 -6.49 -10.66 19.07
N ASP A 99 -6.19 -10.39 17.81
CA ASP A 99 -5.26 -11.18 17.01
C ASP A 99 -3.98 -10.39 16.77
N ARG A 100 -2.83 -11.06 16.93
CA ARG A 100 -1.54 -10.38 16.83
C ARG A 100 -0.39 -11.29 16.45
N GLY A 101 0.63 -10.71 15.83
CA GLY A 101 1.95 -11.31 15.70
C GLY A 101 2.75 -10.74 14.52
N TYR A 102 3.93 -11.31 14.26
CA TYR A 102 4.80 -10.86 13.17
C TYR A 102 4.33 -11.31 11.78
N ALA A 103 4.28 -10.37 10.85
CA ALA A 103 4.05 -10.65 9.45
C ALA A 103 5.33 -11.14 8.77
N ASP A 104 5.19 -12.05 7.81
CA ASP A 104 6.28 -12.49 6.94
C ASP A 104 6.39 -11.54 5.76
N CYS A 105 7.48 -10.79 5.66
CA CYS A 105 7.64 -9.72 4.68
C CYS A 105 8.94 -9.87 3.88
N ARG A 106 8.87 -9.59 2.59
CA ARG A 106 9.99 -9.67 1.64
C ARG A 106 10.47 -8.30 1.15
#